data_AF-A0A7J2NQE0-F1
#
_entry.id   AF-A0A7J2NQE0-F1
#
_cell.length_a   1.000
_cell.length_b   1.000
_cell.length_c   1.000
_cell.angle_alpha   90.00
_cell.angle_beta   90.00
_cell.angle_gamma   90.00
#
_symmetry.space_group_name_H-M   'P 1'
#
loop_
_entity.id
_entity.type
_entity.pdbx_description
1 polymer ?
#
loop_
_entity_poly.entity_id
_entity_poly.type
_entity_poly.pdbx_seq_one_letter_code
_entity_poly.pdbx_strand_id
1 'polypeptide(L)'
;MFNNSYLILKPMLTQNKHKLLFKLWLEYKGEPLIGKGGAEILEAIKEVESISKAAEKAGMSYRYVWNYLAKLEKRLGEPVVKTFKGGSKGGGGATLTELGTKLLSEYQRAEGYLSGLMGEETGWEDIGLKISARNRLKGTVQKVDKGMVTANVKIKIEAPAVITAIISKEAVEELGIKTGDTVEAVIKATEVMVAKEK
;
A
#
# COMPACT_ATOMS: atom_id res chain seq x y z
N MET A 1 17.87 24.52 -41.34
CA MET A 1 16.45 24.26 -41.68
C MET A 1 16.02 23.00 -40.96
N PHE A 2 14.79 23.03 -40.44
CA PHE A 2 14.17 22.08 -39.54
C PHE A 2 13.94 20.67 -40.11
N ASN A 3 13.63 19.78 -39.15
CA ASN A 3 12.78 18.58 -39.19
C ASN A 3 13.43 17.21 -39.44
N ASN A 4 12.97 16.12 -38.82
CA ASN A 4 12.28 15.85 -37.54
C ASN A 4 12.25 14.32 -37.44
N SER A 5 12.14 13.82 -36.21
CA SER A 5 11.41 12.60 -35.83
C SER A 5 11.85 11.25 -36.41
N TYR A 6 12.60 10.50 -35.60
CA TYR A 6 12.29 9.08 -35.38
C TYR A 6 12.22 8.80 -33.88
N LEU A 7 10.98 8.86 -33.39
CA LEU A 7 10.35 7.94 -32.44
C LEU A 7 11.31 7.17 -31.50
N ILE A 8 11.47 7.71 -30.29
CA ILE A 8 11.75 6.88 -29.12
C ILE A 8 10.55 5.93 -28.99
N LEU A 9 10.76 4.66 -29.33
CA LEU A 9 9.87 3.56 -28.97
C LEU A 9 9.80 3.52 -27.44
N LYS A 10 8.87 4.29 -26.86
CA LYS A 10 8.27 3.95 -25.57
C LYS A 10 7.73 2.53 -25.74
N PRO A 11 8.05 1.57 -24.87
CA PRO A 11 7.17 0.43 -24.75
C PRO A 11 5.85 0.97 -24.20
N MET A 12 4.92 1.32 -25.09
CA MET A 12 3.50 1.41 -24.78
C MET A 12 3.03 -0.01 -24.46
N LEU A 13 3.32 -0.47 -23.25
CA LEU A 13 2.68 -1.66 -22.72
C LEU A 13 1.21 -1.31 -22.48
N THR A 14 0.39 -1.59 -23.50
CA THR A 14 -1.02 -1.98 -23.37
C THR A 14 -1.88 -1.09 -22.47
N GLN A 15 -1.97 0.21 -22.74
CA GLN A 15 -2.98 1.01 -22.03
C GLN A 15 -4.39 0.49 -22.37
N ASN A 16 -5.12 0.04 -21.34
CA ASN A 16 -6.56 -0.22 -21.26
C ASN A 16 -7.16 -1.46 -21.95
N LYS A 17 -6.43 -2.58 -22.09
CA LYS A 17 -7.04 -3.87 -22.49
C LYS A 17 -7.10 -4.95 -21.40
N HIS A 18 -6.65 -4.65 -20.19
CA HIS A 18 -6.59 -5.61 -19.11
C HIS A 18 -6.89 -4.93 -17.78
N LYS A 19 -7.47 -5.70 -16.85
CA LYS A 19 -7.68 -5.30 -15.46
C LYS A 19 -6.70 -6.10 -14.60
N LEU A 20 -5.88 -5.43 -13.82
CA LEU A 20 -5.07 -6.11 -12.82
C LEU A 20 -6.01 -6.68 -11.75
N LEU A 21 -5.98 -8.01 -11.59
CA LEU A 21 -6.71 -8.73 -10.56
C LEU A 21 -5.70 -9.56 -9.78
N PHE A 22 -5.70 -9.44 -8.47
CA PHE A 22 -4.98 -10.35 -7.58
C PHE A 22 -5.93 -10.92 -6.55
N LYS A 23 -5.55 -12.07 -6.01
CA LYS A 23 -6.21 -12.68 -4.87
C LYS A 23 -5.17 -12.81 -3.76
N LEU A 24 -5.42 -12.14 -2.64
CA LEU A 24 -4.60 -12.23 -1.45
C LEU A 24 -5.13 -13.35 -0.54
N TRP A 25 -4.22 -14.15 -0.01
CA TRP A 25 -4.47 -15.01 1.14
C TRP A 25 -3.21 -15.11 2.01
N LEU A 26 -3.39 -15.26 3.32
CA LEU A 26 -2.33 -15.70 4.22
C LEU A 26 -2.22 -17.22 4.16
N GLU A 27 -1.02 -17.73 4.38
CA GLU A 27 -0.69 -19.16 4.34
C GLU A 27 -0.21 -19.63 5.71
N TYR A 28 -0.50 -20.89 6.06
CA TYR A 28 0.10 -21.58 7.19
C TYR A 28 0.41 -23.02 6.82
N LYS A 29 1.68 -23.42 6.94
CA LYS A 29 2.18 -24.77 6.64
C LYS A 29 1.85 -25.25 5.22
N GLY A 30 2.02 -24.39 4.22
CA GLY A 30 1.78 -24.72 2.81
C GLY A 30 0.31 -24.68 2.38
N GLU A 31 -0.63 -24.35 3.29
CA GLU A 31 -2.05 -24.28 2.98
C GLU A 31 -2.62 -22.85 3.11
N PRO A 32 -3.55 -22.43 2.22
CA PRO A 32 -4.27 -21.17 2.37
C PRO A 32 -5.05 -21.13 3.68
N LEU A 33 -4.78 -20.12 4.50
CA LEU A 33 -5.33 -19.95 5.83
C LEU A 33 -6.54 -19.00 5.83
N ILE A 34 -6.35 -17.76 5.37
CA ILE A 34 -7.39 -16.72 5.33
C ILE A 34 -7.24 -15.88 4.07
N GLY A 35 -8.34 -15.71 3.33
CA GLY A 35 -8.45 -14.72 2.25
C GLY A 35 -9.57 -13.73 2.54
N LYS A 36 -9.96 -12.92 1.55
CA LYS A 36 -10.99 -11.87 1.69
C LYS A 36 -12.24 -12.30 2.47
N GLY A 37 -12.90 -13.39 2.05
CA GLY A 37 -14.13 -13.84 2.72
C GLY A 37 -13.92 -14.28 4.18
N GLY A 38 -12.74 -14.78 4.52
CA GLY A 38 -12.40 -15.09 5.91
C GLY A 38 -12.15 -13.83 6.75
N ALA A 39 -11.49 -12.83 6.16
CA ALA A 39 -11.29 -11.54 6.82
C ALA A 39 -12.63 -10.81 7.03
N GLU A 40 -13.55 -10.87 6.06
CA GLU A 40 -14.92 -10.35 6.18
C GLU A 40 -15.68 -11.01 7.34
N ILE A 41 -15.55 -12.34 7.51
CA ILE A 41 -16.13 -13.06 8.65
C ILE A 41 -15.56 -12.54 9.97
N LEU A 42 -14.23 -12.44 10.10
CA LEU A 42 -13.59 -12.04 11.35
C LEU A 42 -13.91 -10.58 11.69
N GLU A 43 -13.90 -9.67 10.70
CA GLU A 43 -14.29 -8.28 10.90
C GLU A 43 -15.76 -8.19 11.33
N ALA A 44 -16.67 -8.90 10.67
CA ALA A 44 -18.07 -8.89 11.04
C ALA A 44 -18.28 -9.39 12.47
N ILE A 45 -17.59 -10.45 12.91
CA ILE A 45 -17.64 -10.95 14.29
C ILE A 45 -17.12 -9.90 15.29
N LYS A 46 -16.02 -9.23 14.96
CA LYS A 46 -15.45 -8.16 15.78
C LYS A 46 -16.43 -6.99 15.97
N GLU A 47 -17.23 -6.67 14.95
CA GLU A 47 -18.19 -5.56 15.00
C GLU A 47 -19.51 -5.91 15.70
N VAL A 48 -20.06 -7.11 15.48
CA VAL A 48 -21.42 -7.48 15.92
C VAL A 48 -21.44 -8.43 17.12
N GLU A 49 -20.28 -8.91 17.53
CA GLU A 49 -20.04 -9.83 18.66
C GLU A 49 -20.94 -11.09 18.65
N SER A 50 -21.23 -11.61 17.46
CA SER A 50 -22.11 -12.77 17.27
C SER A 50 -21.87 -13.45 15.93
N ILE A 51 -21.74 -14.79 15.92
CA ILE A 51 -21.51 -15.55 14.68
C ILE A 51 -22.72 -15.49 13.74
N SER A 52 -23.95 -15.54 14.28
CA SER A 52 -25.16 -15.51 13.44
C SER A 52 -25.36 -14.16 12.76
N LYS A 53 -25.19 -13.06 13.51
CA LYS A 53 -25.25 -11.71 12.94
C LYS A 53 -24.07 -11.43 12.00
N ALA A 54 -22.88 -11.98 12.30
CA ALA A 54 -21.73 -11.82 11.42
C ALA A 54 -21.94 -12.54 10.09
N ALA A 55 -22.53 -13.74 10.12
CA ALA A 55 -22.89 -14.47 8.91
C ALA A 55 -23.89 -13.67 8.05
N GLU A 56 -24.94 -13.10 8.66
CA GLU A 56 -25.89 -12.22 7.98
C GLU A 56 -25.19 -10.99 7.37
N LYS A 57 -24.35 -10.29 8.15
CA LYS A 57 -23.60 -9.11 7.69
C LYS A 57 -22.63 -9.42 6.56
N ALA A 58 -21.99 -10.59 6.60
CA ALA A 58 -21.08 -11.07 5.56
C ALA A 58 -21.82 -11.63 4.33
N GLY A 59 -23.16 -11.69 4.33
CA GLY A 59 -23.94 -12.30 3.26
C GLY A 59 -23.73 -13.81 3.12
N MET A 60 -23.39 -14.50 4.21
CA MET A 60 -23.06 -15.92 4.25
C MET A 60 -24.03 -16.69 5.14
N SER A 61 -24.22 -17.99 4.85
CA SER A 61 -25.02 -18.83 5.75
C SER A 61 -24.29 -19.04 7.08
N TYR A 62 -25.03 -19.10 8.18
CA TYR A 62 -24.48 -19.43 9.50
C TYR A 62 -23.64 -20.72 9.48
N ARG A 63 -24.15 -21.77 8.82
CA ARG A 63 -23.45 -23.05 8.67
C ARG A 63 -22.12 -22.91 7.95
N TYR A 64 -22.05 -22.06 6.92
CA TYR A 64 -20.81 -21.79 6.20
C TYR A 64 -19.77 -21.14 7.13
N VAL A 65 -20.17 -20.07 7.83
CA VAL A 65 -19.28 -19.35 8.76
C VAL A 65 -18.80 -20.27 9.88
N TRP A 66 -19.69 -21.04 10.48
CA TRP A 66 -19.34 -22.02 11.51
C TRP A 66 -18.31 -23.05 11.02
N ASN A 67 -18.55 -23.63 9.84
CA ASN A 67 -17.61 -24.59 9.22
C ASN A 67 -16.27 -23.94 8.86
N TYR A 68 -16.29 -22.68 8.42
CA TYR A 68 -15.08 -21.92 8.11
C TYR A 68 -14.22 -21.72 9.36
N LEU A 69 -14.81 -21.22 10.45
CA LEU A 69 -14.12 -21.01 11.73
C LEU A 69 -13.55 -22.32 12.27
N ALA A 70 -14.34 -23.40 12.29
CA ALA A 70 -13.88 -24.70 12.76
C ALA A 70 -12.67 -25.23 11.95
N LYS A 71 -12.66 -25.03 10.63
CA LYS A 71 -11.52 -25.40 9.78
C LYS A 71 -10.30 -24.52 10.06
N LEU A 72 -10.51 -23.22 10.23
CA LEU A 72 -9.45 -22.25 10.52
C LEU A 72 -8.77 -22.57 11.86
N GLU A 73 -9.56 -22.77 12.93
CA GLU A 73 -9.06 -23.11 14.27
C GLU A 73 -8.38 -24.47 14.30
N LYS A 74 -8.92 -25.48 13.59
CA LYS A 74 -8.27 -26.79 13.45
C LYS A 74 -6.89 -26.67 12.81
N ARG A 75 -6.72 -25.80 11.81
CA ARG A 75 -5.43 -25.58 11.14
C ARG A 75 -4.43 -24.86 12.04
N LEU A 76 -4.90 -23.88 12.80
CA LEU A 76 -4.07 -23.09 13.71
C LEU A 76 -3.74 -23.84 15.01
N GLY A 77 -4.56 -24.81 15.40
CA GLY A 77 -4.43 -25.53 16.67
C GLY A 77 -4.93 -24.73 17.88
N GLU A 78 -5.45 -23.52 17.65
CA GLU A 78 -5.90 -22.58 18.67
C GLU A 78 -7.17 -21.84 18.22
N PRO A 79 -8.06 -21.45 19.15
CA PRO A 79 -9.29 -20.74 18.82
C PRO A 79 -9.02 -19.32 18.33
N VAL A 80 -9.74 -18.93 17.27
CA VAL A 80 -9.75 -17.56 16.71
C VAL A 80 -10.98 -16.79 17.17
N VAL A 81 -12.00 -17.48 17.67
CA VAL A 81 -13.22 -16.89 18.24
C VAL A 81 -13.50 -17.48 19.62
N LYS A 82 -13.83 -16.62 20.59
CA LYS A 82 -14.34 -17.00 21.90
C LYS A 82 -15.86 -16.89 21.90
N THR A 83 -16.54 -18.00 22.20
CA THR A 83 -18.02 -18.03 22.28
C THR A 83 -18.53 -18.00 23.72
N PHE A 84 -19.65 -17.33 23.95
CA PHE A 84 -20.35 -17.26 25.24
C PHE A 84 -21.71 -17.95 25.11
N LYS A 85 -22.09 -18.79 26.08
CA LYS A 85 -23.43 -19.40 26.10
C LYS A 85 -24.48 -18.34 26.42
N GLY A 86 -25.51 -18.24 25.58
CA GLY A 86 -26.71 -17.45 25.86
C GLY A 86 -27.67 -18.19 26.79
N GLY A 87 -28.51 -17.43 27.50
CA GLY A 87 -29.56 -17.96 28.37
C GLY A 87 -30.78 -18.52 27.61
N SER A 88 -31.84 -18.84 28.35
CA SER A 88 -33.05 -19.56 27.90
C SER A 88 -33.89 -18.89 26.79
N LYS A 89 -33.62 -17.63 26.43
CA LYS A 89 -34.27 -16.92 25.31
C LYS A 89 -33.45 -16.91 24.00
N GLY A 90 -32.28 -17.56 23.99
CA GLY A 90 -31.42 -17.71 22.81
C GLY A 90 -30.39 -16.58 22.62
N GLY A 91 -29.34 -16.89 21.84
CA GLY A 91 -28.27 -15.98 21.43
C GLY A 91 -26.99 -16.08 22.26
N GLY A 92 -26.04 -16.93 21.84
CA GLY A 92 -24.67 -16.87 22.36
C GLY A 92 -23.90 -15.70 21.76
N GLY A 93 -22.98 -15.11 22.53
CA GLY A 93 -22.05 -14.10 22.03
C GLY A 93 -20.81 -14.73 21.40
N ALA A 94 -20.11 -13.98 20.56
CA ALA A 94 -18.84 -14.41 19.99
C ALA A 94 -17.92 -13.23 19.73
N THR A 95 -16.70 -13.26 20.27
CA THR A 95 -15.69 -12.21 20.04
C THR A 95 -14.41 -12.82 19.50
N LEU A 96 -13.59 -12.05 18.77
CA LEU A 96 -12.28 -12.54 18.34
C LEU A 96 -11.38 -12.79 19.55
N THR A 97 -10.55 -13.83 19.47
CA THR A 97 -9.41 -13.99 20.37
C THR A 97 -8.29 -13.02 19.98
N GLU A 98 -7.21 -12.98 20.76
CA GLU A 98 -6.01 -12.24 20.37
C GLU A 98 -5.44 -12.76 19.04
N LEU A 99 -5.41 -14.09 18.86
CA LEU A 99 -4.99 -14.72 17.61
C LEU A 99 -5.90 -14.30 16.43
N GLY A 100 -7.22 -14.35 16.62
CA GLY A 100 -8.17 -13.92 15.58
C GLY A 100 -8.01 -12.45 15.21
N THR A 101 -7.74 -11.59 16.20
CA THR A 101 -7.50 -10.16 15.99
C THR A 101 -6.20 -9.91 15.24
N LYS A 102 -5.10 -10.59 15.61
CA LYS A 102 -3.81 -10.50 14.91
C LYS A 102 -3.94 -10.95 13.46
N LEU A 103 -4.58 -12.10 13.23
CA LEU A 103 -4.78 -12.68 11.90
C LEU A 103 -5.55 -11.72 10.97
N LEU A 104 -6.64 -11.12 11.48
CA LEU A 104 -7.40 -10.10 10.76
C LEU A 104 -6.54 -8.87 10.44
N SER A 105 -5.78 -8.36 11.41
CA SER A 105 -4.92 -7.19 11.22
C SER A 105 -3.77 -7.43 10.23
N GLU A 106 -3.24 -8.65 10.17
CA GLU A 106 -2.21 -9.03 9.20
C GLU A 106 -2.76 -9.05 7.79
N TYR A 107 -3.93 -9.66 7.60
CA TYR A 107 -4.60 -9.66 6.31
C TYR A 107 -4.91 -8.23 5.84
N GLN A 108 -5.49 -7.39 6.70
CA GLN A 108 -5.84 -6.01 6.37
C GLN A 108 -4.63 -5.14 6.03
N ARG A 109 -3.49 -5.34 6.71
CA ARG A 109 -2.25 -4.64 6.38
C ARG A 109 -1.74 -5.04 5.00
N ALA A 110 -1.69 -6.34 4.72
CA ALA A 110 -1.29 -6.83 3.40
C ALA A 110 -2.23 -6.34 2.29
N GLU A 111 -3.54 -6.33 2.53
CA GLU A 111 -4.54 -5.80 1.61
C GLU A 111 -4.38 -4.28 1.39
N GLY A 112 -4.05 -3.53 2.44
CA GLY A 112 -3.77 -2.10 2.36
C GLY A 112 -2.56 -1.77 1.48
N TYR A 113 -1.46 -2.53 1.61
CA TYR A 113 -0.29 -2.35 0.75
C TYR A 113 -0.60 -2.65 -0.72
N LEU A 114 -1.29 -3.76 -0.99
CA LEU A 114 -1.68 -4.14 -2.35
C LEU A 114 -2.66 -3.16 -2.98
N SER A 115 -3.58 -2.60 -2.19
CA SER A 115 -4.51 -1.57 -2.66
C SER A 115 -3.77 -0.28 -3.03
N GLY A 116 -2.71 0.08 -2.29
CA GLY A 116 -1.82 1.19 -2.63
C GLY A 116 -1.15 1.01 -3.98
N LEU A 117 -0.64 -0.20 -4.27
CA LEU A 117 0.02 -0.53 -5.53
C LEU A 117 -0.89 -0.49 -6.77
N MET A 118 -2.22 -0.41 -6.61
CA MET A 118 -3.18 -0.35 -7.72
C MET A 118 -3.62 1.08 -8.09
N GLY A 119 -3.06 2.12 -7.46
CA GLY A 119 -3.36 3.51 -7.81
C GLY A 119 -2.95 3.85 -9.25
N GLU A 120 -3.76 4.65 -9.96
CA GLU A 120 -3.55 4.99 -11.38
C GLU A 120 -2.40 6.00 -11.62
N GLU A 121 -1.78 6.55 -10.58
CA GLU A 121 -0.69 7.52 -10.72
C GLU A 121 0.62 6.95 -10.15
N THR A 122 1.51 6.55 -11.06
CA THR A 122 2.88 6.12 -10.77
C THR A 122 3.62 7.17 -9.95
N GLY A 123 3.76 6.91 -8.66
CA GLY A 123 4.41 7.78 -7.68
C GLY A 123 4.83 6.96 -6.45
N TRP A 124 5.77 7.49 -5.68
CA TRP A 124 6.30 6.87 -4.46
C TRP A 124 5.23 6.61 -3.38
N GLU A 125 3.98 7.03 -3.59
CA GLU A 125 2.81 6.60 -2.83
C GLU A 125 2.60 5.07 -2.85
N ASP A 126 2.93 4.39 -3.95
CA ASP A 126 2.60 2.98 -4.17
C ASP A 126 3.45 2.02 -3.31
N ILE A 127 4.56 2.49 -2.74
CA ILE A 127 5.42 1.72 -1.81
C ILE A 127 5.03 1.91 -0.33
N GLY A 128 3.87 2.50 -0.04
CA GLY A 128 3.30 2.58 1.32
C GLY A 128 3.92 3.66 2.21
N LEU A 129 4.62 4.64 1.64
CA LEU A 129 5.25 5.73 2.38
C LEU A 129 4.53 7.07 2.12
N LYS A 130 3.70 7.48 3.10
CA LYS A 130 3.08 8.81 3.11
C LYS A 130 4.00 9.82 3.77
N ILE A 131 4.68 10.66 2.98
CA ILE A 131 5.54 11.74 3.49
C ILE A 131 4.79 13.09 3.50
N SER A 132 5.17 14.01 4.41
CA SER A 132 4.51 15.31 4.59
C SER A 132 4.91 16.39 3.56
N ALA A 133 5.81 16.06 2.63
CA ALA A 133 6.25 16.98 1.60
C ALA A 133 5.15 17.18 0.55
N ARG A 134 4.78 18.45 0.31
CA ARG A 134 3.63 18.81 -0.55
C ARG A 134 4.02 19.31 -1.93
N ASN A 135 5.26 19.76 -2.11
CA ASN A 135 5.74 20.25 -3.40
C ASN A 135 6.55 19.14 -4.05
N ARG A 136 6.12 18.70 -5.23
CA ARG A 136 6.80 17.67 -6.02
C ARG A 136 6.93 18.16 -7.45
N LEU A 137 8.16 18.24 -7.93
CA LEU A 137 8.46 18.82 -9.23
C LEU A 137 9.25 17.80 -10.04
N LYS A 138 8.61 17.23 -11.07
CA LYS A 138 9.23 16.30 -12.01
C LYS A 138 10.29 17.02 -12.84
N GLY A 139 11.40 16.35 -13.09
CA GLY A 139 12.49 16.89 -13.88
C GLY A 139 13.54 15.85 -14.28
N THR A 140 14.55 16.33 -14.99
CA THR A 140 15.69 15.52 -15.44
C THR A 140 16.96 15.98 -14.76
N VAL A 141 17.77 15.05 -14.29
CA VAL A 141 19.08 15.35 -13.71
C VAL A 141 20.01 15.88 -14.80
N GLN A 142 20.36 17.15 -14.72
CA GLN A 142 21.30 17.80 -15.62
C GLN A 142 22.75 17.47 -15.21
N LYS A 143 23.03 17.46 -13.91
CA LYS A 143 24.37 17.26 -13.36
C LYS A 143 24.33 16.73 -11.93
N VAL A 144 25.31 15.90 -11.58
CA VAL A 144 25.58 15.48 -10.21
C VAL A 144 27.02 15.84 -9.86
N ASP A 145 27.20 16.75 -8.91
CA ASP A 145 28.50 17.18 -8.40
C ASP A 145 28.73 16.50 -7.04
N LYS A 146 29.53 15.42 -7.01
CA LYS A 146 29.85 14.69 -5.78
C LYS A 146 31.04 15.33 -5.05
N GLY A 147 30.83 15.77 -3.82
CA GLY A 147 31.88 16.16 -2.89
C GLY A 147 32.37 15.00 -2.02
N MET A 148 33.09 15.30 -0.94
CA MET A 148 33.57 14.26 -0.01
C MET A 148 32.44 13.66 0.85
N VAL A 149 31.47 14.47 1.26
CA VAL A 149 30.37 14.08 2.16
C VAL A 149 29.00 14.40 1.55
N THR A 150 28.88 15.54 0.87
CA THR A 150 27.64 15.97 0.22
C THR A 150 27.76 15.90 -1.30
N ALA A 151 26.62 15.93 -1.98
CA ALA A 151 26.52 16.03 -3.42
C ALA A 151 25.44 17.05 -3.81
N ASN A 152 25.70 17.80 -4.87
CA ASN A 152 24.73 18.70 -5.47
C ASN A 152 24.11 18.03 -6.70
N VAL A 153 22.79 17.89 -6.71
CA VAL A 153 22.03 17.35 -7.84
C VAL A 153 21.28 18.50 -8.50
N LYS A 154 21.62 18.81 -9.75
CA LYS A 154 20.96 19.84 -10.55
C LYS A 154 19.86 19.21 -11.39
N ILE A 155 18.62 19.59 -11.12
CA ILE A 155 17.41 19.02 -11.74
C ILE A 155 16.76 20.11 -12.60
N LYS A 156 16.67 19.86 -13.90
CA LYS A 156 15.92 20.69 -14.83
C LYS A 156 14.45 20.27 -14.77
N ILE A 157 13.57 21.17 -14.37
CA ILE A 157 12.12 20.93 -14.33
C ILE A 157 11.45 21.40 -15.63
N GLU A 158 10.14 21.18 -15.78
CA GLU A 158 9.38 21.56 -17.00
C GLU A 158 9.28 23.09 -17.20
N ALA A 159 9.40 23.88 -16.13
CA ALA A 159 9.63 25.32 -16.22
C ALA A 159 11.09 25.62 -16.61
N PRO A 160 11.44 26.79 -17.18
CA PRO A 160 12.83 27.18 -17.48
C PRO A 160 13.64 27.49 -16.22
N ALA A 161 13.63 26.57 -15.25
CA ALA A 161 14.27 26.68 -13.96
C ALA A 161 15.05 25.38 -13.67
N VAL A 162 16.10 25.53 -12.87
CA VAL A 162 16.91 24.43 -12.35
C VAL A 162 16.82 24.45 -10.84
N ILE A 163 16.40 23.33 -10.26
CA ILE A 163 16.42 23.12 -8.81
C ILE A 163 17.75 22.44 -8.47
N THR A 164 18.41 22.92 -7.42
CA THR A 164 19.61 22.26 -6.89
C THR A 164 19.27 21.64 -5.55
N ALA A 165 19.35 20.32 -5.45
CA ALA A 165 19.24 19.60 -4.19
C ALA A 165 20.63 19.31 -3.64
N ILE A 166 20.81 19.49 -2.33
CA ILE A 166 22.03 19.10 -1.61
C ILE A 166 21.67 17.89 -0.76
N ILE A 167 22.29 16.75 -1.03
CA ILE A 167 22.06 15.49 -0.30
C ILE A 167 23.41 14.85 0.05
N SER A 168 23.42 13.78 0.83
CA SER A 168 24.66 13.05 1.11
C SER A 168 25.18 12.37 -0.16
N LYS A 169 26.50 12.19 -0.24
CA LYS A 169 27.13 11.45 -1.33
C LYS A 169 26.60 10.01 -1.37
N GLU A 170 26.42 9.40 -0.20
CA GLU A 170 25.91 8.04 -0.04
C GLU A 170 24.49 7.93 -0.61
N ALA A 171 23.61 8.91 -0.36
CA ALA A 171 22.25 8.89 -0.90
C ALA A 171 22.23 8.93 -2.43
N VAL A 172 23.11 9.72 -3.08
CA VAL A 172 23.25 9.71 -4.54
C VAL A 172 23.68 8.32 -5.04
N GLU A 173 24.58 7.66 -4.32
CA GLU A 173 25.15 6.37 -4.71
C GLU A 173 24.16 5.22 -4.52
N GLU A 174 23.46 5.19 -3.40
CA GLU A 174 22.41 4.21 -3.10
C GLU A 174 21.21 4.32 -4.04
N LEU A 175 20.78 5.55 -4.33
CA LEU A 175 19.70 5.81 -5.29
C LEU A 175 20.15 5.65 -6.76
N GLY A 176 21.46 5.51 -7.00
CA GLY A 176 22.02 5.32 -8.33
C GLY A 176 21.86 6.52 -9.27
N ILE A 177 21.71 7.74 -8.74
CA ILE A 177 21.36 8.95 -9.50
C ILE A 177 22.51 9.37 -10.42
N LYS A 178 22.19 9.59 -11.70
CA LYS A 178 23.11 9.96 -12.78
C LYS A 178 22.51 11.06 -13.65
N THR A 179 23.36 11.75 -14.41
CA THR A 179 22.91 12.69 -15.44
C THR A 179 22.03 11.98 -16.46
N GLY A 180 20.88 12.57 -16.77
CA GLY A 180 19.86 12.03 -17.68
C GLY A 180 18.70 11.34 -16.97
N ASP A 181 18.82 11.04 -15.67
CA ASP A 181 17.76 10.36 -14.93
C ASP A 181 16.51 11.24 -14.78
N THR A 182 15.34 10.61 -14.85
CA THR A 182 14.07 11.26 -14.50
C THR A 182 13.84 11.14 -13.00
N VAL A 183 13.68 12.27 -12.33
CA VAL A 183 13.55 12.36 -10.87
C VAL A 183 12.46 13.35 -10.46
N GLU A 184 12.05 13.32 -9.20
CA GLU A 184 11.21 14.34 -8.59
C GLU A 184 11.98 15.10 -7.51
N ALA A 185 12.00 16.43 -7.59
CA ALA A 185 12.41 17.26 -6.47
C ALA A 185 11.24 17.33 -5.47
N VAL A 186 11.43 16.71 -4.30
CA VAL A 186 10.44 16.65 -3.23
C VAL A 186 10.80 17.67 -2.15
N ILE A 187 9.94 18.66 -1.93
CA ILE A 187 10.21 19.80 -1.04
C ILE A 187 9.10 19.92 0.01
N LYS A 188 9.49 19.98 1.30
CA LYS A 188 8.54 20.19 2.39
C LYS A 188 7.97 21.60 2.32
N ALA A 189 6.66 21.74 2.54
CA ALA A 189 5.99 23.04 2.45
C ALA A 189 6.57 24.09 3.40
N THR A 190 7.09 23.68 4.56
CA THR A 190 7.68 24.55 5.57
C THR A 190 9.06 25.10 5.20
N GLU A 191 9.69 24.60 4.14
CA GLU A 191 11.02 25.06 3.68
C GLU A 191 10.92 26.03 2.50
N VAL A 192 9.71 26.30 2.00
CA VAL A 192 9.47 27.26 0.92
C VAL A 192 9.30 28.66 1.51
N MET A 193 10.08 29.62 1.00
CA MET A 193 9.96 31.03 1.36
C MET A 193 9.11 31.79 0.33
N VAL A 194 8.36 32.80 0.78
CA VAL A 194 7.57 33.68 -0.08
C VAL A 194 8.10 35.11 0.05
N ALA A 195 8.36 35.76 -1.07
CA ALA A 195 8.74 37.17 -1.15
C ALA A 195 7.80 37.92 -2.10
N LYS A 196 7.53 39.20 -1.82
CA LYS A 196 6.73 40.10 -2.66
C LYS A 196 7.52 41.38 -2.89
N GLU A 197 7.59 41.83 -4.15
CA GLU A 197 8.18 43.13 -4.49
C GLU A 197 7.34 44.26 -3.89
N LYS A 198 7.99 45.32 -3.39
CA LYS A 198 7.32 46.45 -2.77
C LYS A 198 6.69 47.36 -3.81
#